data_AF-A0A1I2V0Q4-F1
#
_entry.id   AF-A0A1I2V0Q4-F1
#
_cell.length_a   1.000
_cell.length_b   1.000
_cell.length_c   1.000
_cell.angle_alpha   90.00
_cell.angle_beta   90.00
_cell.angle_gamma   90.00
#
_symmetry.space_group_name_H-M   'P 1'
#
loop_
_entity.id
_entity.type
_entity.pdbx_description
1 polymer ?
#
loop_
_entity_poly.entity_id
_entity_poly.type
_entity_poly.pdbx_seq_one_letter_code
_entity_poly.pdbx_strand_id
1 'polypeptide(L)'
;MSIQELPVQALPLREQPVQELHRAPGTDTGEGAHADARDAEGLSAWPRSARPEPHGDISVGGVSLTEAADRFGTPVYLLDEQEVRERCRAYRTAFPDADIVYAAKAFLCRAMAHWVQEEGLGLDVCSAG
;
A
#
# COMPACT_ATOMS: atom_id res chain seq x y z
N MET A 1 18.36 34.86 22.87
CA MET A 1 18.89 33.50 22.66
C MET A 1 18.54 33.13 21.23
N SER A 2 19.53 33.11 20.34
CA SER A 2 19.35 33.01 18.88
C SER A 2 19.32 31.54 18.47
N ILE A 3 18.29 31.12 17.73
CA ILE A 3 18.21 29.79 17.12
C ILE A 3 18.97 29.86 15.79
N GLN A 4 19.99 29.01 15.63
CA GLN A 4 20.70 28.84 14.36
C GLN A 4 19.96 27.82 13.50
N GLU A 5 19.44 28.27 12.37
CA GLU A 5 18.94 27.43 11.28
C GLU A 5 20.15 26.77 10.57
N LEU A 6 20.20 25.44 10.53
CA LEU A 6 21.16 24.69 9.70
C LEU A 6 20.44 24.25 8.40
N PRO A 7 21.04 24.45 7.21
CA PRO A 7 20.40 24.06 5.96
C PRO A 7 20.48 22.54 5.73
N VAL A 8 19.33 21.91 5.50
CA VAL A 8 19.23 20.55 4.95
C VAL A 8 19.71 20.58 3.50
N GLN A 9 20.87 19.99 3.24
CA GLN A 9 21.36 19.78 1.88
C GLN A 9 20.66 18.56 1.27
N ALA A 10 19.93 18.76 0.18
CA ALA A 10 19.29 17.69 -0.59
C ALA A 10 20.37 16.91 -1.38
N LEU A 11 20.47 15.61 -1.13
CA LEU A 11 21.24 14.69 -1.99
C LEU A 11 20.44 14.41 -3.28
N PRO A 12 21.07 14.42 -4.47
CA PRO A 12 20.37 14.14 -5.72
C PRO A 12 20.00 12.65 -5.81
N LEU A 13 18.72 12.38 -6.01
CA LEU A 13 18.22 11.05 -6.37
C LEU A 13 18.70 10.72 -7.80
N ARG A 14 19.45 9.63 -7.96
CA ARG A 14 19.83 9.09 -9.27
C ARG A 14 18.65 8.31 -9.83
N GLU A 15 18.07 8.79 -10.92
CA GLU A 15 17.04 8.05 -11.66
C GLU A 15 17.71 6.98 -12.54
N GLN A 16 17.28 5.73 -12.38
CA GLN A 16 17.65 4.61 -13.24
C GLN A 16 16.53 4.42 -14.28
N PRO A 17 16.82 4.37 -15.59
CA PRO A 17 15.81 4.17 -16.61
C PRO A 17 15.31 2.72 -16.63
N VAL A 18 13.98 2.56 -16.73
CA VAL A 18 13.30 1.28 -16.89
C VAL A 18 13.59 0.75 -18.31
N GLN A 19 14.38 -0.32 -18.42
CA GLN A 19 14.68 -0.95 -19.71
C GLN A 19 13.52 -1.86 -20.12
N GLU A 20 12.86 -1.50 -21.22
CA GLU A 20 11.80 -2.26 -21.88
C GLU A 20 12.30 -3.64 -22.33
N LEU A 21 11.66 -4.70 -21.85
CA LEU A 21 11.95 -6.07 -22.28
C LEU A 21 11.22 -6.38 -23.59
N HIS A 22 12.03 -6.54 -24.63
CA HIS A 22 11.68 -6.84 -26.01
C HIS A 22 10.89 -8.18 -26.15
N ARG A 23 9.78 -8.15 -26.89
CA ARG A 23 8.94 -9.31 -27.27
C ARG A 23 9.58 -10.09 -28.43
N ALA A 24 9.47 -11.42 -28.39
CA ALA A 24 9.54 -12.28 -29.59
C ALA A 24 8.50 -13.44 -29.51
N PRO A 25 8.07 -14.05 -30.64
CA PRO A 25 6.73 -14.64 -30.80
C PRO A 25 6.64 -16.17 -31.01
N GLY A 26 5.41 -16.71 -30.89
CA GLY A 26 4.92 -18.02 -31.39
C GLY A 26 4.94 -19.15 -30.35
N THR A 27 3.95 -20.03 -30.17
CA THR A 27 2.89 -20.55 -31.06
C THR A 27 1.68 -21.06 -30.25
N ASP A 28 0.48 -20.97 -30.84
CA ASP A 28 -0.81 -21.48 -30.36
C ASP A 28 -0.91 -23.01 -30.43
N THR A 29 -1.49 -23.65 -29.40
CA THR A 29 -2.48 -24.77 -29.45
C THR A 29 -2.75 -25.27 -28.03
N GLY A 30 -4.01 -25.27 -27.57
CA GLY A 30 -4.45 -26.18 -26.49
C GLY A 30 -5.42 -25.57 -25.46
N GLU A 31 -6.70 -25.87 -25.65
CA GLU A 31 -7.84 -25.57 -24.77
C GLU A 31 -7.81 -26.41 -23.48
N GLY A 32 -7.96 -25.78 -22.30
CA GLY A 32 -8.27 -26.48 -21.04
C GLY A 32 -7.47 -26.02 -19.81
N ALA A 33 -8.17 -25.30 -18.92
CA ALA A 33 -7.80 -25.02 -17.52
C ALA A 33 -6.51 -24.19 -17.29
N HIS A 34 -6.59 -22.88 -17.52
CA HIS A 34 -5.59 -21.94 -17.01
C HIS A 34 -6.09 -21.29 -15.71
N ALA A 35 -5.92 -22.00 -14.60
CA ALA A 35 -5.54 -21.29 -13.37
C ALA A 35 -4.03 -21.05 -13.53
N ASP A 36 -3.67 -19.90 -14.09
CA ASP A 36 -2.30 -19.61 -14.48
C ASP A 36 -1.49 -19.25 -13.24
N ALA A 37 -0.38 -19.93 -13.02
CA ALA A 37 0.55 -19.65 -11.92
C ALA A 37 1.18 -18.25 -11.99
N ARG A 38 0.83 -17.45 -13.00
CA ARG A 38 1.16 -16.02 -13.17
C ARG A 38 0.34 -15.07 -12.29
N ASP A 39 -0.74 -15.56 -11.66
CA ASP A 39 -1.69 -14.73 -10.91
C ASP A 39 -1.13 -14.19 -9.57
N ALA A 40 -0.03 -14.76 -9.06
CA ALA A 40 0.59 -14.34 -7.81
C ALA A 40 1.65 -13.24 -7.95
N GLU A 41 2.35 -13.13 -9.09
CA GLU A 41 3.38 -12.09 -9.30
C GLU A 41 2.76 -10.71 -9.64
N GLY A 42 1.58 -10.69 -10.25
CA GLY A 42 0.89 -9.47 -10.67
C GLY A 42 0.34 -8.62 -9.51
N LEU A 43 0.24 -9.18 -8.29
CA LEU A 43 -0.37 -8.51 -7.14
C LEU A 43 0.64 -7.86 -6.19
N SER A 44 1.93 -7.81 -6.53
CA SER A 44 2.97 -7.22 -5.66
C SER A 44 2.73 -5.74 -5.30
N ALA A 45 2.02 -4.99 -6.15
CA ALA A 45 1.63 -3.61 -5.90
C ALA A 45 0.37 -3.46 -5.02
N TRP A 46 -0.34 -4.56 -4.75
CA TRP A 46 -1.58 -4.59 -3.96
C TRP A 46 -1.29 -4.81 -2.47
N PRO A 47 -2.26 -4.57 -1.56
CA PRO A 47 -2.15 -4.98 -0.16
C PRO A 47 -1.80 -6.47 -0.03
N ARG A 48 -1.05 -6.87 1.02
CA ARG A 48 -0.63 -8.28 1.20
C ARG A 48 -1.79 -9.26 1.31
N SER A 49 -2.97 -8.79 1.72
CA SER A 49 -4.18 -9.59 1.80
C SER A 49 -4.90 -9.78 0.46
N ALA A 50 -4.46 -9.11 -0.61
CA ALA A 50 -5.10 -9.21 -1.91
C ALA A 50 -5.02 -10.64 -2.46
N ARG A 51 -6.15 -11.23 -2.84
CA ARG A 51 -6.23 -12.56 -3.42
C ARG A 51 -7.07 -12.53 -4.70
N PRO A 52 -6.64 -13.22 -5.77
CA PRO A 52 -7.53 -13.47 -6.89
C PRO A 52 -8.68 -14.38 -6.43
N GLU A 53 -9.88 -14.06 -6.87
CA GLU A 53 -11.10 -14.83 -6.60
C GLU A 53 -11.62 -15.46 -7.91
N PRO A 54 -12.57 -16.41 -7.84
CA PRO A 54 -13.19 -16.98 -9.03
C PRO A 54 -13.78 -15.91 -9.97
N HIS A 55 -13.89 -16.25 -11.26
CA HIS A 55 -14.48 -15.39 -12.28
C HIS A 55 -13.75 -14.04 -12.52
N GLY A 56 -12.51 -13.90 -12.05
CA GLY A 56 -11.68 -12.71 -12.29
C GLY A 56 -11.91 -11.57 -11.31
N ASP A 57 -12.60 -11.84 -10.19
CA ASP A 57 -12.72 -10.90 -9.08
C ASP A 57 -11.44 -10.89 -8.21
N ILE A 58 -11.33 -9.90 -7.33
CA ILE A 58 -10.24 -9.80 -6.36
C ILE A 58 -10.84 -9.53 -4.98
N SER A 59 -10.29 -10.15 -3.95
CA SER A 59 -10.62 -9.81 -2.56
C SER A 59 -9.46 -9.09 -1.87
N VAL A 60 -9.76 -8.14 -0.98
CA VAL A 60 -8.79 -7.46 -0.10
C VAL A 60 -9.32 -7.53 1.32
N GLY A 61 -8.49 -8.02 2.25
CA GLY A 61 -8.92 -8.26 3.64
C GLY A 61 -10.09 -9.25 3.76
N GLY A 62 -10.26 -10.13 2.76
CA GLY A 62 -11.41 -11.05 2.65
C GLY A 62 -12.70 -10.42 2.12
N VAL A 63 -12.67 -9.17 1.65
CA VAL A 63 -13.82 -8.48 1.04
C VAL A 63 -13.64 -8.45 -0.48
N SER A 64 -14.64 -8.95 -1.22
CA SER A 64 -14.68 -8.86 -2.69
C SER A 64 -14.75 -7.40 -3.16
N LEU A 65 -13.99 -7.06 -4.20
CA LEU A 65 -14.07 -5.73 -4.83
C LEU A 65 -15.42 -5.52 -5.51
N THR A 66 -15.98 -6.57 -6.13
CA THR A 66 -17.32 -6.54 -6.72
C THR A 66 -18.39 -6.31 -5.65
N GLU A 67 -18.33 -7.04 -4.52
CA GLU A 67 -19.25 -6.84 -3.39
C GLU A 67 -19.16 -5.41 -2.85
N ALA A 68 -17.94 -4.88 -2.70
CA ALA A 68 -17.75 -3.52 -2.21
C ALA A 68 -18.33 -2.47 -3.18
N ALA A 69 -18.14 -2.65 -4.49
CA ALA A 69 -18.69 -1.78 -5.51
C ALA A 69 -20.24 -1.81 -5.53
N ASP A 70 -20.84 -3.00 -5.43
CA ASP A 70 -22.30 -3.17 -5.40
C ASP A 70 -22.92 -2.55 -4.14
N ARG A 71 -22.26 -2.71 -2.99
CA ARG A 71 -22.77 -2.25 -1.70
C ARG A 71 -22.59 -0.75 -1.47
N PHE A 72 -21.44 -0.20 -1.86
CA PHE A 72 -21.05 1.17 -1.53
C PHE A 72 -21.03 2.12 -2.74
N GLY A 73 -21.23 1.59 -3.96
CA GLY A 73 -21.12 2.34 -5.20
C GLY A 73 -19.66 2.59 -5.61
N THR A 74 -19.48 3.26 -6.75
CA THR A 74 -18.15 3.61 -7.26
C THR A 74 -18.04 5.12 -7.54
N PRO A 75 -16.85 5.74 -7.32
CA PRO A 75 -15.61 5.13 -6.82
C PRO A 75 -15.66 4.79 -5.32
N VAL A 76 -14.97 3.72 -4.91
CA VAL A 76 -14.82 3.29 -3.51
C VAL A 76 -13.35 3.07 -3.17
N TYR A 77 -12.94 3.50 -1.97
CA TYR A 77 -11.61 3.25 -1.42
C TYR A 77 -11.71 2.16 -0.34
N LEU A 78 -10.97 1.06 -0.54
CA LEU A 78 -10.81 0.02 0.47
C LEU A 78 -9.46 0.18 1.15
N LEU A 79 -9.48 0.26 2.48
CA LEU A 79 -8.28 0.26 3.31
C LEU A 79 -8.20 -1.07 4.05
N ASP A 80 -7.10 -1.79 3.83
CA ASP A 80 -6.78 -2.98 4.60
C ASP A 80 -6.19 -2.57 5.96
N GLU A 81 -6.97 -2.71 7.01
CA GLU A 81 -6.57 -2.37 8.38
C GLU A 81 -5.36 -3.18 8.85
N GLN A 82 -5.31 -4.49 8.55
CA GLN A 82 -4.21 -5.34 9.01
C GLN A 82 -2.90 -4.94 8.34
N GLU A 83 -2.96 -4.63 7.05
CA GLU A 83 -1.81 -4.11 6.31
C GLU A 83 -1.27 -2.80 6.93
N VAL A 84 -2.15 -1.87 7.32
CA VAL A 84 -1.76 -0.62 7.99
C VAL A 84 -1.06 -0.92 9.33
N ARG A 85 -1.66 -1.79 10.15
CA ARG A 85 -1.12 -2.16 11.48
C ARG A 85 0.24 -2.86 11.35
N GLU A 86 0.35 -3.81 10.43
CA GLU A 86 1.61 -4.51 10.16
C GLU A 86 2.71 -3.54 9.72
N ARG A 87 2.40 -2.56 8.86
CA ARG A 87 3.37 -1.51 8.48
C ARG A 87 3.80 -0.67 9.68
N CYS A 88 2.88 -0.30 10.56
CA CYS A 88 3.21 0.42 11.80
C CYS A 88 4.22 -0.39 12.65
N ARG A 89 3.94 -1.67 12.88
CA ARG A 89 4.83 -2.59 13.62
C ARG A 89 6.18 -2.78 12.95
N ALA A 90 6.20 -2.85 11.62
CA ALA A 90 7.43 -2.99 10.85
C ALA A 90 8.34 -1.77 11.05
N TYR A 91 7.81 -0.54 10.98
CA TYR A 91 8.58 0.68 11.24
C TYR A 91 9.13 0.73 12.67
N ARG A 92 8.32 0.37 13.67
CA ARG A 92 8.77 0.31 15.07
C ARG A 92 9.89 -0.70 15.28
N THR A 93 9.78 -1.86 14.63
CA THR A 93 10.81 -2.91 14.71
C THR A 93 12.10 -2.47 14.03
N ALA A 94 11.99 -1.78 12.89
CA ALA A 94 13.15 -1.32 12.12
C ALA A 94 13.91 -0.16 12.79
N PHE A 95 13.23 0.68 13.58
CA PHE A 95 13.82 1.84 14.23
C PHE A 95 13.45 1.88 15.73
N PRO A 96 14.02 0.98 16.55
CA PRO A 96 13.61 0.81 17.95
C PRO A 96 13.86 2.04 18.84
N ASP A 97 14.84 2.87 18.47
CA ASP A 97 15.25 4.05 19.24
C ASP A 97 14.69 5.37 18.68
N ALA A 98 13.83 5.32 17.66
CA ALA A 98 13.25 6.49 17.02
C ALA A 98 11.75 6.64 17.31
N ASP A 99 11.30 7.89 17.40
CA ASP A 99 9.88 8.21 17.41
C ASP A 99 9.31 8.03 15.99
N ILE A 100 8.45 7.03 15.82
CA ILE A 100 7.74 6.81 14.56
C ILE A 100 6.46 7.63 14.56
N VAL A 101 6.32 8.51 13.56
CA VAL A 101 5.19 9.44 13.44
C VAL A 101 4.49 9.24 12.10
N TYR A 102 3.17 9.01 12.12
CA TYR A 102 2.35 8.94 10.92
C TYR A 102 2.06 10.36 10.39
N ALA A 103 2.35 10.62 9.13
CA ALA A 103 2.07 11.91 8.50
C ALA A 103 0.60 12.00 8.07
N ALA A 104 -0.22 12.74 8.82
CA ALA A 104 -1.66 12.84 8.61
C ALA A 104 -2.05 13.36 7.22
N LYS A 105 -1.17 14.14 6.58
CA LYS A 105 -1.34 14.63 5.20
C LYS A 105 -1.43 13.52 4.15
N ALA A 106 -0.98 12.30 4.44
CA ALA A 106 -1.09 11.16 3.53
C ALA A 106 -2.55 10.71 3.38
N PHE A 107 -3.24 10.55 4.51
CA PHE A 107 -4.67 10.31 4.62
C PHE A 107 -5.07 10.37 6.10
N LEU A 108 -6.12 11.12 6.45
CA LEU A 108 -6.60 11.16 7.84
C LEU A 108 -8.10 10.92 7.91
N CYS A 109 -8.47 9.96 8.76
CA CYS A 109 -9.83 9.76 9.24
C CYS A 109 -9.78 9.24 10.68
N ARG A 110 -10.93 9.21 11.37
CA ARG A 110 -10.98 8.73 12.76
C ARG A 110 -10.43 7.32 12.91
N ALA A 111 -10.78 6.40 12.00
CA ALA A 111 -10.30 5.02 12.06
C ALA A 111 -8.77 4.96 11.93
N MET A 112 -8.18 5.66 10.95
CA MET A 112 -6.73 5.72 10.77
C MET A 112 -6.03 6.28 12.01
N ALA A 113 -6.55 7.38 12.60
CA ALA A 113 -6.00 7.96 13.82
C ALA A 113 -6.02 6.98 15.00
N HIS A 114 -7.12 6.23 15.17
CA HIS A 114 -7.21 5.18 16.18
C HIS A 114 -6.22 4.05 15.95
N TRP A 115 -6.12 3.54 14.71
CA TRP A 115 -5.20 2.45 14.39
C TRP A 115 -3.74 2.81 14.66
N VAL A 116 -3.28 3.98 14.20
CA VAL A 116 -1.88 4.39 14.42
C VAL A 116 -1.59 4.63 15.91
N GLN A 117 -2.56 5.17 16.67
CA GLN A 117 -2.45 5.36 18.11
C GLN A 117 -2.37 4.01 18.84
N GLU A 118 -3.18 3.02 18.47
CA GLU A 118 -3.19 1.68 19.06
C GLU A 118 -1.88 0.92 18.80
N GLU A 119 -1.26 1.12 17.62
CA GLU A 119 0.09 0.60 17.32
C GLU A 119 1.21 1.46 17.95
N GLY A 120 0.83 2.52 18.67
CA GLY A 120 1.70 3.39 19.45
C GLY A 120 2.60 4.33 18.63
N LEU A 121 2.17 4.71 17.43
CA LEU A 121 2.82 5.74 16.64
C LEU A 121 2.35 7.14 17.09
N GLY A 122 3.20 8.14 16.89
CA GLY A 122 2.80 9.55 16.92
C GLY A 122 1.99 9.93 15.67
N LEU A 123 1.40 11.13 15.69
CA LEU A 123 0.66 11.70 14.58
C LEU A 123 1.20 13.11 14.25
N ASP A 124 1.68 13.31 13.02
CA ASP A 124 2.12 14.60 12.50
C ASP A 124 0.97 15.29 11.77
N VAL A 125 0.53 16.43 12.29
CA VAL A 125 -0.59 17.22 11.77
C VAL A 125 -0.08 18.56 11.28
N CYS A 126 -0.58 19.00 10.11
CA CYS A 126 -0.14 20.23 9.47
C CYS A 126 -1.20 21.33 9.45
N SER A 127 -2.38 21.07 10.00
CA SER A 127 -3.49 22.02 10.08
C SER A 127 -4.40 21.70 11.27
N ALA A 128 -5.38 22.56 11.55
CA ALA A 128 -6.40 22.32 12.58
C ALA A 128 -7.52 21.37 12.13
N GLY A 129 -7.64 21.10 10.83
CA GLY A 129 -8.62 20.19 10.24
C GLY A 129 -8.15 18.74 10.21
#